data_AF-W1XW94-F1
#
_entry.id   AF-W1XW94-F1
#
_cell.length_a   1.000
_cell.length_b   1.000
_cell.length_c   1.000
_cell.angle_alpha   90.00
_cell.angle_beta   90.00
_cell.angle_gamma   90.00
#
_symmetry.space_group_name_H-M   'P 1'
#
loop_
_entity.id
_entity.type
_entity.pdbx_description
1 polymer ?
#
loop_
_entity_poly.entity_id
_entity_poly.type
_entity_poly.pdbx_seq_one_letter_code
_entity_poly.pdbx_strand_id
1 'polypeptide(L)' 'MKKVLIAALIAGFSLSATAAETIRFATEASYPPFESIDANNQIVGFDVDLAQALCKEIDATCTFSNQAFD' A
#
# COMPACT_ATOMS: atom_id res chain seq x y z
N MET A 1 3.34 13.53 43.12
CA MET A 1 2.64 12.33 42.59
C MET A 1 1.52 12.69 41.61
N LYS A 2 0.49 13.48 41.99
CA LYS A 2 -0.60 13.89 41.07
C LYS A 2 -0.12 14.62 39.79
N LYS A 3 0.91 15.46 39.89
CA LYS A 3 1.47 16.19 38.73
C LYS A 3 2.21 15.29 37.73
N VAL A 4 2.76 14.16 38.20
CA VAL A 4 3.47 13.18 37.35
C VAL A 4 2.47 12.31 36.59
N LEU A 5 1.34 11.96 37.23
CA LEU A 5 0.25 11.22 36.60
C LEU A 5 -0.40 12.01 35.45
N ILE A 6 -0.57 13.32 35.61
CA ILE A 6 -1.14 14.20 34.56
C ILE A 6 -0.18 14.31 33.36
N ALA A 7 1.13 14.40 33.59
CA ALA A 7 2.12 14.46 32.52
C ALA A 7 2.18 13.16 31.69
N ALA A 8 2.00 12.00 32.33
CA ALA A 8 1.95 10.71 31.64
C ALA A 8 0.68 10.54 30.76
N LEU A 9 -0.44 11.13 31.17
CA LEU A 9 -1.70 11.11 30.40
C LEU A 9 -1.63 11.95 29.12
N ILE A 10 -0.85 13.04 29.12
CA ILE A 10 -0.71 13.92 27.95
C ILE A 10 0.27 13.32 26.92
N ALA A 11 1.28 12.58 27.38
CA ALA A 11 2.24 11.91 26.50
C ALA A 11 1.64 10.73 25.70
N GLY A 12 0.49 10.20 26.12
CA GLY A 12 -0.19 9.10 25.44
C GLY A 12 -1.07 9.52 24.24
N PHE A 13 -1.30 10.83 24.05
CA PHE A 13 -2.26 11.32 23.05
C PHE A 13 -1.63 11.71 21.69
N SER A 14 -0.30 11.56 21.55
CA SER A 14 0.43 12.06 20.37
C SER A 14 0.70 11.01 19.29
N LEU A 15 0.19 9.78 19.42
CA LEU A 15 0.38 8.73 18.41
C LEU A 15 -0.86 8.59 17.53
N SER A 16 -1.19 9.64 16.79
CA SER A 16 -2.09 9.52 15.63
C SER A 16 -1.32 8.83 14.51
N ALA A 17 -1.30 7.50 14.49
CA ALA A 17 -0.81 6.75 13.34
C ALA A 17 -1.76 7.03 12.17
N THR A 18 -1.35 7.91 11.25
CA THR A 18 -2.03 8.08 9.98
C THR A 18 -1.81 6.78 9.20
N ALA A 19 -2.84 5.97 9.03
CA ALA A 19 -2.75 4.79 8.18
C ALA A 19 -2.37 5.24 6.77
N ALA A 20 -1.36 4.59 6.18
CA ALA A 20 -0.96 4.84 4.80
C ALA A 20 -2.18 4.67 3.87
N GLU A 21 -2.33 5.60 2.93
CA GLU A 21 -3.41 5.52 1.95
C GLU A 21 -3.26 4.22 1.13
N THR A 22 -4.36 3.51 0.89
CA THR A 22 -4.33 2.26 0.10
C THR A 22 -4.85 2.52 -1.30
N ILE A 23 -3.97 2.36 -2.30
CA ILE A 23 -4.31 2.45 -3.72
C ILE A 23 -4.55 1.03 -4.26
N ARG A 24 -5.68 0.85 -4.95
CA ARG A 24 -6.11 -0.44 -5.49
C ARG A 24 -6.04 -0.37 -7.01
N PHE A 25 -5.08 -1.08 -7.60
CA PHE A 25 -4.89 -1.19 -9.03
C PHE A 25 -5.66 -2.39 -9.56
N ALA A 26 -6.46 -2.18 -10.60
CA ALA A 26 -7.06 -3.24 -11.39
C ALA A 26 -6.39 -3.24 -12.77
N THR A 27 -5.95 -4.42 -13.21
CA THR A 27 -5.25 -4.59 -14.49
C THR A 27 -5.60 -5.95 -15.09
N GLU A 28 -5.44 -6.09 -16.40
CA GLU A 28 -5.53 -7.35 -17.11
C GLU A 28 -4.16 -8.05 -17.11
N ALA A 29 -3.98 -9.04 -16.25
CA ALA A 29 -2.71 -9.76 -16.06
C ALA A 29 -2.44 -10.82 -17.15
N SER A 30 -2.76 -10.52 -18.41
CA SER A 30 -2.50 -11.37 -19.59
C SER A 30 -1.66 -10.68 -20.66
N TYR A 31 -0.98 -9.58 -20.32
CA TYR A 31 -0.28 -8.71 -21.27
C TYR A 31 1.22 -8.51 -20.97
N PRO A 32 2.06 -9.57 -21.03
CA PRO A 32 3.50 -9.42 -20.83
C PRO A 32 4.14 -8.52 -21.92
N PRO A 33 5.16 -7.71 -21.58
CA PRO A 33 5.88 -7.66 -20.30
C PRO A 33 5.28 -6.70 -19.26
N PHE A 34 4.10 -6.12 -19.53
CA PHE A 34 3.49 -5.08 -18.71
C PHE A 34 2.83 -5.67 -17.47
N GLU A 35 1.99 -6.68 -17.64
CA GLU A 35 1.37 -7.45 -16.55
C GLU A 35 1.18 -8.92 -16.92
N SER A 36 1.44 -9.82 -15.96
CA SER A 36 1.27 -11.26 -16.08
C SER A 36 1.08 -11.89 -14.70
N ILE A 37 0.66 -13.16 -14.65
CA ILE A 37 0.62 -13.94 -13.40
C ILE A 37 1.85 -14.84 -13.33
N ASP A 38 2.61 -14.75 -12.23
CA ASP A 38 3.78 -15.60 -11.99
C ASP A 38 3.42 -16.99 -11.42
N ALA A 39 4.43 -17.84 -11.21
CA ALA A 39 4.22 -19.18 -10.65
C ALA A 39 3.69 -19.19 -9.20
N ASN A 40 3.78 -18.06 -8.49
CA ASN A 40 3.26 -17.87 -7.14
C ASN A 40 1.86 -17.21 -7.14
N ASN A 41 1.22 -17.12 -8.30
CA ASN A 41 -0.08 -16.49 -8.50
C ASN A 41 -0.09 -15.00 -8.11
N GLN A 42 1.04 -14.30 -8.30
CA GLN A 42 1.17 -12.85 -8.13
C GLN A 42 1.09 -12.15 -9.48
N ILE A 43 0.50 -10.94 -9.50
CA ILE A 43 0.51 -10.06 -10.68
C ILE A 43 1.88 -9.37 -10.72
N VAL A 44 2.61 -9.52 -11.82
CA VAL A 44 3.98 -9.01 -12.02
C VAL A 44 4.12 -8.39 -13.40
N GLY A 45 5.10 -7.50 -13.57
CA GLY A 45 5.46 -6.89 -14.85
C GLY A 45 5.81 -5.42 -14.71
N PHE A 46 6.15 -4.77 -15.82
CA PHE A 46 6.63 -3.39 -15.81
C PHE A 46 5.67 -2.40 -15.13
N ASP A 47 4.36 -2.50 -15.39
CA ASP A 47 3.38 -1.56 -14.82
C ASP A 47 3.16 -1.81 -13.32
N VAL A 48 3.32 -3.06 -12.86
CA VAL A 48 3.31 -3.41 -11.43
C VAL A 48 4.51 -2.81 -10.72
N ASP A 49 5.71 -2.96 -11.29
CA ASP A 49 6.95 -2.41 -10.73
C ASP A 49 6.87 -0.88 -10.63
N LEU A 50 6.35 -0.22 -11.67
CA LEU A 50 6.13 1.22 -11.70
C LEU A 50 5.12 1.65 -10.61
N ALA A 51 3.97 0.99 -10.51
CA ALA A 51 2.97 1.30 -9.50
C ALA A 51 3.52 1.12 -8.08
N GLN A 52 4.27 0.05 -7.82
CA GLN A 52 4.94 -0.17 -6.52
C GLN A 52 5.95 0.94 -6.21
N ALA A 53 6.76 1.35 -7.19
CA ALA A 53 7.72 2.45 -7.02
C ALA A 53 7.02 3.78 -6.70
N LEU A 54 5.90 4.07 -7.38
CA LEU A 54 5.08 5.25 -7.11
C LEU A 54 4.46 5.21 -5.71
N CYS A 55 3.83 4.10 -5.31
CA CYS A 55 3.29 3.91 -3.97
C CYS A 55 4.34 4.14 -2.89
N LYS A 56 5.57 3.64 -3.11
CA LYS A 56 6.68 3.86 -2.19
C LYS A 56 7.06 5.33 -2.06
N GLU A 57 7.09 6.08 -3.17
CA GLU A 57 7.44 7.51 -3.18
C GLU A 57 6.41 8.36 -2.41
N ILE A 58 5.13 7.99 -2.48
CA ILE A 58 4.03 8.75 -1.85
C ILE A 58 3.59 8.21 -0.48
N ASP A 59 4.34 7.26 0.09
CA ASP A 59 4.00 6.58 1.36
C ASP A 59 2.59 5.94 1.36
N ALA A 60 2.24 5.28 0.25
CA ALA A 60 0.99 4.56 0.07
C ALA A 60 1.20 3.04 0.03
N THR A 61 0.17 2.30 0.41
CA THR A 61 0.08 0.85 0.20
C THR A 61 -0.56 0.55 -1.15
N CYS A 62 0.09 -0.27 -1.96
CA CYS A 62 -0.43 -0.73 -3.25
C CYS A 62 -1.04 -2.13 -3.13
N THR A 63 -2.18 -2.35 -3.77
CA THR A 63 -2.77 -3.68 -3.98
C THR A 63 -3.15 -3.86 -5.44
N PHE A 64 -3.11 -5.10 -5.94
CA PHE A 64 -3.38 -5.42 -7.34
C PHE A 64 -4.46 -6.50 -7.46
N SER A 65 -5.37 -6.33 -8.41
CA SER A 65 -6.39 -7.32 -8.76
C SER A 65 -6.44 -7.52 -10.26
N ASN A 66 -6.60 -8.77 -10.69
CA ASN A 66 -6.80 -9.10 -12.09
C ASN A 66 -8.25 -8.79 -12.50
N GLN A 67 -8.43 -8.02 -13.57
CA GLN A 67 -9.73 -7.63 -14.12
C GLN A 67 -9.61 -7.60 -15.64
N ALA A 68 -10.42 -8.41 -16.33
CA ALA A 68 -10.50 -8.38 -17.78
C ALA A 68 -11.11 -7.04 -18.24
N PHE A 69 -10.66 -6.55 -19.40
CA PHE A 69 -11.14 -5.29 -19.96
C PHE A 69 -12.47 -5.39 -20.73
N ASP A 70 -13.01 -6.60 -20.94
CA ASP A 70 -14.26 -6.88 -21.66
C ASP A 70 -15.51 -7.08 -20.77
#